data_AF-A0A6C0I837-F1
#
_entry.id   AF-A0A6C0I837-F1
#
_cell.length_a   1.000
_cell.length_b   1.000
_cell.length_c   1.000
_cell.angle_alpha   90.00
_cell.angle_beta   90.00
_cell.angle_gamma   90.00
#
_symmetry.space_group_name_H-M   'P 1'
#
loop_
_entity.id
_entity.type
_entity.pdbx_description
1 polymer ?
#
loop_
_entity_poly.entity_id
_entity_poly.type
_entity_poly.pdbx_seq_one_letter_code
_entity_poly.pdbx_strand_id
1 'polypeptide(L)'
;MGNQFSINKSSNLDTKDMSEPKSSYEIIDFIATYYILTADYVSLTKLYDREYCNKLVVLTSDIIERYFTNLEITYLAQRTKEGVTVDEMTKDKIIFFEKDALKQADIQNALKKKRVCQGIAKFYIKIAHIFATIVRTINPVYVYKDSDGDTVRANLYERGKIPQGVHSEIHKMNICDMRINALRGKQDFSKLGQNDPITIVPDICSMNINDSGELKNLMEEPGIPELEHLYYDDGYNYDTGKFEKMSEQAAKQYADDLKVFHEYFTGNTDDNNPISKFSDIKLRDFGKTEKSCLNEVREVKGKLSDELFAKYADNLRRMIDNANLNQDKLTDIINKLFTYTIDPQTKKKVVRVNPTLTEDGLQQVVIDTRALVIKLYLTCEKDFEEGVSIYKAIVDQLSLDTTRRQTETLTKEVDKELNTDSEKTVEDNQSIEESDKNDLIDDANK
;
A
#
# COMPACT_ATOMS: atom_id res chain seq x y z
N MET A 1 20.52 -17.06 -12.45
CA MET A 1 21.89 -16.76 -12.94
C MET A 1 22.44 -15.67 -12.02
N GLY A 2 23.41 -15.81 -11.13
CA GLY A 2 24.42 -16.83 -10.90
C GLY A 2 25.79 -16.13 -10.78
N ASN A 3 26.30 -15.96 -9.54
CA ASN A 3 27.70 -15.65 -9.16
C ASN A 3 28.22 -14.20 -9.40
N GLN A 4 29.07 -13.55 -8.58
CA GLN A 4 30.18 -14.01 -7.73
C GLN A 4 30.46 -13.04 -6.56
N PHE A 5 30.69 -13.56 -5.36
CA PHE A 5 31.54 -12.91 -4.34
C PHE A 5 32.76 -13.81 -4.12
N SER A 6 33.94 -13.35 -4.52
CA SER A 6 35.21 -14.02 -4.26
C SER A 6 35.99 -13.22 -3.21
N ILE A 7 36.23 -13.84 -2.06
CA ILE A 7 37.06 -13.30 -0.98
C ILE A 7 38.46 -13.88 -1.17
N ASN A 8 39.47 -13.01 -1.33
CA ASN A 8 40.87 -13.40 -1.18
C ASN A 8 41.53 -12.60 -0.03
N LYS A 9 41.99 -13.34 0.98
CA LYS A 9 43.07 -13.01 1.94
C LYS A 9 44.42 -13.22 1.21
N SER A 10 45.56 -12.59 1.48
CA SER A 10 46.06 -11.66 2.49
C SER A 10 47.45 -11.17 2.02
N SER A 11 47.92 -9.98 2.44
CA SER A 11 49.31 -9.79 2.91
C SER A 11 49.57 -8.38 3.49
N ASN A 12 49.82 -8.35 4.80
CA ASN A 12 50.64 -7.49 5.66
C ASN A 12 50.99 -6.03 5.32
N LEU A 13 50.60 -5.19 6.30
CA LEU A 13 51.33 -4.14 7.04
C LEU A 13 51.97 -2.98 6.27
N ASP A 14 51.30 -1.82 6.37
CA ASP A 14 51.98 -0.60 6.79
C ASP A 14 51.14 0.13 7.85
N THR A 15 51.66 0.16 9.07
CA THR A 15 51.16 0.96 10.20
C THR A 15 51.60 2.40 10.01
N LYS A 16 50.75 3.23 9.40
CA LYS A 16 50.69 4.70 9.57
C LYS A 16 49.54 5.25 8.73
N ASP A 17 48.36 5.35 9.32
CA ASP A 17 47.75 6.67 9.55
C ASP A 17 46.51 6.50 10.45
N MET A 18 46.59 7.07 11.65
CA MET A 18 45.42 7.39 12.46
C MET A 18 44.99 8.80 12.04
N SER A 19 43.90 8.91 11.28
CA SER A 19 43.11 10.15 11.13
C SER A 19 41.68 9.74 10.79
N GLU A 20 40.60 10.32 11.28
CA GLU A 20 40.21 11.21 12.38
C GLU A 20 38.65 11.13 12.36
N PRO A 21 37.89 11.71 13.31
CA PRO A 21 36.44 11.62 13.26
C PRO A 21 35.88 12.16 11.94
N LYS A 22 35.14 11.30 11.23
CA LYS A 22 34.02 11.70 10.35
C LYS A 22 33.26 12.83 11.06
N SER A 23 33.02 13.98 10.42
CA SER A 23 32.51 15.17 11.11
C SER A 23 31.27 14.86 11.97
N SER A 24 30.99 15.69 12.99
CA SER A 24 29.88 15.48 13.93
C SER A 24 28.52 15.23 13.25
N TYR A 25 28.28 15.83 12.07
CA TYR A 25 27.07 15.58 11.28
C TYR A 25 27.04 14.21 10.63
N GLU A 26 28.17 13.67 10.15
CA GLU A 26 28.18 12.32 9.57
C GLU A 26 27.84 11.27 10.62
N ILE A 27 28.35 11.44 11.84
CA ILE A 27 28.10 10.51 12.95
C ILE A 27 26.60 10.43 13.24
N ILE A 28 25.92 11.57 13.37
CA ILE A 28 24.47 11.58 13.60
C ILE A 28 23.72 11.00 12.40
N ASP A 29 24.10 11.32 11.17
CA ASP A 29 23.47 10.75 9.97
C ASP A 29 23.54 9.21 9.97
N PHE A 30 24.68 8.63 10.33
CA PHE A 30 24.84 7.18 10.44
C PHE A 30 24.02 6.59 11.58
N ILE A 31 24.05 7.21 12.76
CA ILE A 31 23.28 6.75 13.92
C ILE A 31 21.79 6.78 13.59
N ALA A 32 21.27 7.92 13.12
CA ALA A 32 19.87 8.08 12.75
C ALA A 32 19.47 7.06 11.68
N THR A 33 20.29 6.88 10.64
CA THR A 33 20.01 5.87 9.60
C THR A 33 19.95 4.47 10.14
N TYR A 34 20.91 4.08 10.98
CA TYR A 34 20.91 2.77 11.60
C TYR A 34 19.63 2.54 12.41
N TYR A 35 19.26 3.49 13.28
CA TYR A 35 18.04 3.38 14.06
C TYR A 35 16.78 3.34 13.19
N ILE A 36 16.67 4.19 12.17
CA ILE A 36 15.50 4.25 11.29
C ILE A 36 15.36 2.95 10.48
N LEU A 37 16.44 2.46 9.88
CA LEU A 37 16.42 1.27 9.01
C LEU A 37 16.33 -0.05 9.78
N THR A 38 16.68 -0.06 11.08
CA THR A 38 16.62 -1.26 11.94
C THR A 38 15.50 -1.23 12.98
N ALA A 39 14.72 -0.15 13.03
CA ALA A 39 13.59 -0.03 13.95
C ALA A 39 12.58 -1.15 13.74
N ASP A 40 12.04 -1.67 14.84
CA ASP A 40 11.01 -2.71 14.78
C ASP A 40 9.63 -2.15 14.36
N TYR A 41 8.71 -3.04 13.98
CA TYR A 41 7.34 -2.68 13.57
C TYR A 41 6.64 -1.84 14.64
N VAL A 42 6.67 -2.28 15.90
CA VAL A 42 5.96 -1.63 17.00
C VAL A 42 6.51 -0.23 17.23
N SER A 43 7.83 -0.08 17.20
CA SER A 43 8.52 1.21 17.35
C SER A 43 8.11 2.19 16.25
N LEU A 44 7.99 1.74 15.01
CA LEU A 44 7.56 2.61 13.90
C LEU A 44 6.06 2.91 13.95
N THR A 45 5.20 1.99 14.38
CA THR A 45 3.79 2.33 14.66
C THR A 45 3.69 3.38 15.74
N LYS A 46 4.51 3.25 16.78
CA LYS A 46 4.55 4.21 17.90
C LYS A 46 5.08 5.57 17.48
N LEU A 47 5.84 5.69 16.38
CA LEU A 47 6.19 7.03 15.87
C LEU A 47 4.94 7.86 15.60
N TYR A 48 3.82 7.23 15.22
CA TYR A 48 2.56 7.92 14.96
C TYR A 48 1.72 8.13 16.22
N ASP A 49 2.05 7.43 17.29
CA ASP A 49 1.55 7.81 18.61
C ASP A 49 2.17 9.15 18.99
N ARG A 50 1.30 10.15 19.15
CA ARG A 50 1.73 11.52 19.41
C ARG A 50 2.59 11.54 20.66
N GLU A 51 2.19 10.91 21.75
CA GLU A 51 2.89 10.97 23.03
C GLU A 51 4.29 10.35 22.97
N TYR A 52 4.43 9.23 22.28
CA TYR A 52 5.69 8.54 22.10
C TYR A 52 6.69 9.36 21.27
N CYS A 53 6.26 9.90 20.12
CA CYS A 53 7.12 10.73 19.28
C CYS A 53 7.71 11.93 20.04
N ASN A 54 6.88 12.57 20.87
CA ASN A 54 7.28 13.70 21.70
C ASN A 54 8.41 13.37 22.66
N LYS A 55 8.26 12.25 23.36
CA LYS A 55 9.29 11.73 24.26
C LYS A 55 10.56 11.46 23.47
N LEU A 56 10.45 10.93 22.26
CA LEU A 56 11.59 10.66 21.40
C LEU A 56 12.33 11.95 20.98
N VAL A 57 11.63 13.02 20.61
CA VAL A 57 12.24 14.33 20.28
C VAL A 57 13.00 14.89 21.46
N VAL A 58 12.37 14.91 22.65
CA VAL A 58 12.99 15.45 23.87
C VAL A 58 14.22 14.62 24.26
N LEU A 59 14.10 13.29 24.28
CA LEU A 59 15.22 12.39 24.59
C LEU A 59 16.36 12.54 23.59
N THR A 60 16.05 12.64 22.29
CA THR A 60 17.06 12.84 21.24
C THR A 60 17.75 14.19 21.40
N SER A 61 17.00 15.25 21.72
CA SER A 61 17.55 16.57 22.01
C SER A 61 18.51 16.54 23.22
N ASP A 62 18.11 15.88 24.30
CA ASP A 62 18.94 15.77 25.52
C ASP A 62 20.23 14.98 25.25
N ILE A 63 20.16 13.95 24.40
CA ILE A 63 21.35 13.20 23.93
C ILE A 63 22.26 14.12 23.11
N ILE A 64 21.72 14.88 22.15
CA ILE A 64 22.52 15.81 21.34
C ILE A 64 23.21 16.85 22.24
N GLU A 65 22.47 17.44 23.19
CA GLU A 65 22.99 18.45 24.09
C GLU A 65 24.14 17.95 24.97
N ARG A 66 24.05 16.68 25.41
CA ARG A 66 25.03 16.04 26.31
C ARG A 66 26.29 15.58 25.62
N TYR A 67 26.19 15.08 24.39
CA TYR A 67 27.30 14.42 23.69
C TYR A 67 28.02 15.30 22.67
N PHE A 68 27.45 16.45 22.28
CA PHE A 68 28.05 17.35 21.29
C PHE A 68 28.43 18.71 21.90
N THR A 69 29.56 19.26 21.46
CA THR A 69 30.01 20.59 21.82
C THR A 69 29.14 21.67 21.16
N ASN A 70 29.16 22.90 21.70
CA ASN A 70 28.41 24.01 21.12
C ASN A 70 28.78 24.27 19.65
N LEU A 71 30.05 24.11 19.28
CA LEU A 71 30.51 24.27 17.91
C LEU A 71 29.92 23.19 16.99
N GLU A 72 29.94 21.94 17.42
CA GLU A 72 29.35 20.82 16.67
C GLU A 72 27.84 20.95 16.52
N ILE A 73 27.15 21.43 17.57
CA ILE A 73 25.71 21.72 17.52
C ILE A 73 25.41 22.84 16.52
N THR A 74 26.23 23.90 16.47
CA THR A 74 26.10 24.95 15.45
C THR A 74 26.26 24.38 14.04
N TYR A 75 27.29 23.57 13.81
CA TYR A 75 27.49 22.93 12.51
C TYR A 75 26.35 21.98 12.13
N LEU A 76 25.82 21.22 13.08
CA LEU A 76 24.65 20.37 12.87
C LEU A 76 23.42 21.17 12.47
N ALA A 77 23.14 22.26 13.19
CA ALA A 77 22.01 23.14 12.91
C ALA A 77 22.14 23.87 11.57
N GLN A 78 23.36 24.26 11.19
CA GLN A 78 23.61 24.81 9.86
C GLN A 78 23.37 23.75 8.79
N ARG A 79 23.89 22.53 8.99
CA ARG A 79 23.69 21.43 8.03
C ARG A 79 22.21 21.09 7.84
N THR A 80 21.39 21.09 8.89
CA THR A 80 19.95 20.81 8.71
C THR A 80 19.26 21.91 7.91
N LYS A 81 19.73 23.17 7.97
CA LYS A 81 19.13 24.28 7.24
C LYS A 81 19.64 24.43 5.80
N GLU A 82 20.95 24.33 5.61
CA GLU A 82 21.62 24.67 4.35
C GLU A 82 22.15 23.45 3.58
N GLY A 83 22.15 22.28 4.20
CA GLY A 83 22.75 21.06 3.65
C GLY A 83 24.27 21.04 3.87
N VAL A 84 24.97 20.11 3.20
CA VAL A 84 26.44 20.13 3.17
C VAL A 84 26.89 21.13 2.10
N THR A 85 27.55 22.21 2.52
CA THR A 85 28.28 23.10 1.61
C THR A 85 29.45 22.33 1.01
N VAL A 86 29.46 22.13 -0.30
CA VAL A 86 30.60 21.57 -1.02
C VAL A 86 31.64 22.67 -1.12
N ASP A 87 32.47 22.82 -0.09
CA ASP A 87 33.75 23.50 -0.26
C ASP A 87 34.68 22.51 -0.98
N GLU A 88 34.84 22.70 -2.29
CA GLU A 88 35.93 22.08 -3.04
C GLU A 88 37.23 22.39 -2.29
N MET A 89 37.85 21.35 -1.74
CA MET A 89 39.10 21.43 -1.02
C MET A 89 40.16 22.20 -1.82
N THR A 90 40.48 23.41 -1.39
CA THR A 90 41.89 23.76 -1.29
C THR A 90 42.33 23.38 0.11
N LYS A 91 43.03 22.25 0.18
CA LYS A 91 43.97 21.96 1.25
C LYS A 91 44.79 23.24 1.47
N ASP A 92 44.98 23.58 2.73
CA ASP A 92 45.63 24.80 3.24
C ASP A 92 44.67 25.97 3.48
N LYS A 93 44.48 26.21 4.78
CA LYS A 93 43.64 27.19 5.43
C LYS A 93 42.22 26.69 5.66
N ILE A 94 41.96 26.47 6.95
CA ILE A 94 40.71 26.79 7.61
C ILE A 94 40.30 28.20 7.14
N ILE A 95 39.61 28.30 6.01
CA ILE A 95 39.04 29.55 5.49
C ILE A 95 37.65 29.63 6.12
N PHE A 96 37.55 30.36 7.23
CA PHE A 96 37.08 31.74 7.22
C PHE A 96 35.59 31.84 6.88
N PHE A 97 34.75 31.16 7.66
CA PHE A 97 33.39 31.63 7.88
C PHE A 97 33.40 32.54 9.10
N GLU A 98 32.82 33.73 8.91
CA GLU A 98 32.91 34.89 9.76
C GLU A 98 32.75 34.57 11.25
N LYS A 99 33.80 34.87 12.01
CA LYS A 99 33.74 34.95 13.48
C LYS A 99 32.57 35.80 13.98
N ASP A 100 32.04 36.70 13.16
CA ASP A 100 30.94 37.59 13.52
C ASP A 100 29.54 36.96 13.35
N ALA A 101 29.38 35.96 12.47
CA ALA A 101 28.18 35.10 12.46
C ALA A 101 28.20 34.07 13.60
N LEU A 102 29.38 33.58 13.97
CA LEU A 102 29.58 32.74 15.16
C LEU A 102 29.39 33.50 16.48
N LYS A 103 29.56 34.84 16.49
CA LYS A 103 29.15 35.70 17.62
C LYS A 103 27.63 35.82 17.76
N GLN A 104 26.84 35.48 16.74
CA GLN A 104 25.38 35.38 16.86
C GLN A 104 24.91 34.01 17.37
N ALA A 105 25.75 32.97 17.26
CA ALA A 105 25.56 31.69 17.95
C ALA A 105 26.05 31.79 19.41
N ASP A 106 25.51 32.74 20.15
CA ASP A 106 25.66 32.78 21.61
C ASP A 106 24.77 31.67 22.23
N ILE A 107 25.18 30.41 21.98
CA ILE A 107 24.62 29.16 22.56
C ILE A 107 24.99 29.06 24.06
N GLN A 108 25.46 30.16 24.67
CA GLN A 108 25.70 30.25 26.12
C GLN A 108 24.38 30.20 26.91
N ASN A 109 23.25 30.59 26.30
CA ASN A 109 21.94 30.48 26.94
C ASN A 109 21.39 29.05 26.80
N ALA A 110 21.26 28.35 27.94
CA ALA A 110 20.74 26.99 28.02
C ALA A 110 19.40 26.80 27.30
N LEU A 111 18.49 27.77 27.34
CA LEU A 111 17.19 27.69 26.65
C LEU A 111 17.35 27.75 25.12
N LYS A 112 18.26 28.59 24.61
CA LYS A 112 18.55 28.67 23.18
C LYS A 112 19.22 27.39 22.70
N LYS A 113 20.19 26.87 23.45
CA LYS A 113 20.87 25.59 23.16
C LYS A 113 19.86 24.45 23.04
N LYS A 114 18.97 24.34 24.03
CA LYS A 114 17.90 23.33 24.04
C LYS A 114 17.01 23.42 22.81
N ARG A 115 16.57 24.62 22.42
CA ARG A 115 15.73 24.82 21.22
C ARG A 115 16.45 24.42 19.92
N VAL A 116 17.75 24.68 19.81
CA VAL A 116 18.55 24.26 18.66
C VAL A 116 18.64 22.73 18.61
N CYS A 117 18.94 22.07 19.73
CA CYS A 117 19.00 20.61 19.81
C CYS A 117 17.66 19.95 19.47
N GLN A 118 16.54 20.56 19.88
CA GLN A 118 15.19 20.12 19.51
C GLN A 118 14.92 20.28 18.02
N GLY A 119 15.40 21.35 17.38
CA GLY A 119 15.31 21.53 15.93
C GLY A 119 16.05 20.42 15.17
N ILE A 120 17.27 20.10 15.60
CA ILE A 120 18.06 19.00 15.02
C ILE A 120 17.35 17.66 15.24
N ALA A 121 16.87 17.37 16.46
CA ALA A 121 16.14 16.13 16.76
C ALA A 121 14.89 15.97 15.88
N LYS A 122 14.11 17.04 15.74
CA LYS A 122 12.92 17.10 14.88
C LYS A 122 13.22 16.75 13.43
N PHE A 123 14.34 17.23 12.88
CA PHE A 123 14.76 16.92 11.52
C PHE A 123 14.90 15.41 11.31
N TYR A 124 15.65 14.70 12.17
CA TYR A 124 15.86 13.26 12.04
C TYR A 124 14.60 12.42 12.33
N ILE A 125 13.78 12.85 13.29
CA ILE A 125 12.53 12.16 13.59
C ILE A 125 11.54 12.29 12.43
N LYS A 126 11.50 13.44 11.76
CA LYS A 126 10.68 13.62 10.57
C LYS A 126 11.12 12.74 9.40
N ILE A 127 12.41 12.48 9.22
CA ILE A 127 12.91 11.46 8.29
C ILE A 127 12.37 10.07 8.67
N ALA A 128 12.38 9.73 9.96
CA ALA A 128 11.84 8.47 10.45
C ALA A 128 10.34 8.31 10.15
N HIS A 129 9.55 9.36 10.31
CA HIS A 129 8.12 9.35 9.97
C HIS A 129 7.88 9.13 8.48
N ILE A 130 8.61 9.82 7.61
CA ILE A 130 8.45 9.65 6.15
C ILE A 130 8.82 8.22 5.75
N PHE A 131 9.96 7.71 6.26
CA PHE A 131 10.38 6.35 6.01
C PHE A 131 9.33 5.33 6.50
N ALA A 132 8.81 5.53 7.71
CA ALA A 132 7.77 4.68 8.24
C ALA A 132 6.49 4.75 7.39
N THR A 133 6.08 5.91 6.88
CA THR A 133 4.86 6.05 6.08
C THR A 133 5.03 5.27 4.78
N ILE A 134 6.20 5.35 4.16
CA ILE A 134 6.53 4.59 2.94
C ILE A 134 6.50 3.09 3.21
N VAL A 135 7.21 2.61 4.23
CA VAL A 135 7.27 1.17 4.52
C VAL A 135 5.89 0.61 4.87
N ARG A 136 5.06 1.40 5.57
CA ARG A 136 3.68 1.04 5.93
C ARG A 136 2.73 1.05 4.75
N THR A 137 2.95 1.97 3.82
CA THR A 137 2.24 2.03 2.55
C THR A 137 2.57 0.83 1.65
N ILE A 138 3.84 0.41 1.60
CA ILE A 138 4.25 -0.75 0.80
C ILE A 138 3.85 -2.06 1.50
N ASN A 139 3.94 -2.08 2.83
CA ASN A 139 3.65 -3.19 3.74
C ASN A 139 4.18 -4.57 3.28
N PRO A 140 5.51 -4.77 3.17
CA PRO A 140 6.07 -6.04 2.77
C PRO A 140 6.06 -7.08 3.92
N VAL A 141 5.68 -8.31 3.58
CA VAL A 141 5.55 -9.48 4.44
C VAL A 141 6.38 -10.63 3.86
N TYR A 142 7.41 -11.04 4.59
CA TYR A 142 8.27 -12.17 4.32
C TYR A 142 7.59 -13.45 4.79
N VAL A 143 7.43 -14.42 3.91
CA VAL A 143 6.84 -15.73 4.19
C VAL A 143 7.93 -16.78 4.05
N TYR A 144 8.13 -17.58 5.09
CA TYR A 144 9.15 -18.61 5.13
C TYR A 144 8.67 -19.82 5.94
N LYS A 145 9.40 -20.93 5.82
CA LYS A 145 9.18 -22.14 6.63
C LYS A 145 10.13 -22.11 7.83
N ASP A 146 9.59 -22.28 9.04
CA ASP A 146 10.40 -22.38 10.24
C ASP A 146 11.01 -23.78 10.42
N SER A 147 11.66 -24.02 11.57
CA SER A 147 12.30 -25.29 11.90
C SER A 147 11.33 -26.47 11.98
N ASP A 148 10.05 -26.20 12.25
CA ASP A 148 9.01 -27.21 12.41
C ASP A 148 8.26 -27.46 11.09
N GLY A 149 8.58 -26.69 10.03
CA GLY A 149 7.95 -26.79 8.72
C GLY A 149 6.66 -25.98 8.60
N ASP A 150 6.35 -25.14 9.59
CA ASP A 150 5.18 -24.28 9.61
C ASP A 150 5.44 -23.01 8.79
N THR A 151 4.37 -22.50 8.15
CA THR A 151 4.46 -21.26 7.35
C THR A 151 4.39 -20.06 8.28
N VAL A 152 5.51 -19.38 8.46
CA VAL A 152 5.61 -18.17 9.28
C VAL A 152 5.62 -16.94 8.39
N ARG A 153 4.85 -15.92 8.81
CA ARG A 153 4.84 -14.59 8.20
C ARG A 153 5.60 -13.64 9.12
N ALA A 154 6.59 -12.94 8.58
CA ALA A 154 7.37 -11.92 9.25
C ALA A 154 7.26 -10.62 8.45
N ASN A 155 6.99 -9.49 9.10
CA ASN A 155 7.05 -8.19 8.40
C ASN A 155 8.51 -7.77 8.13
N LEU A 156 8.73 -6.64 7.43
CA LEU A 156 10.08 -6.08 7.16
C LEU A 156 10.99 -6.05 8.38
N TYR A 157 10.40 -5.76 9.53
CA TYR A 157 11.12 -5.49 10.75
C TYR A 157 11.45 -6.75 11.55
N GLU A 158 10.69 -7.82 11.30
CA GLU A 158 10.97 -9.16 11.80
C GLU A 158 11.95 -9.91 10.89
N ARG A 159 12.41 -9.29 9.79
CA ARG A 159 13.41 -9.87 8.90
C ARG A 159 14.66 -10.33 9.64
N GLY A 160 15.09 -9.60 10.66
CA GLY A 160 16.24 -9.99 11.50
C GLY A 160 16.02 -11.25 12.34
N LYS A 161 14.75 -11.65 12.56
CA LYS A 161 14.38 -12.90 13.25
C LYS A 161 14.33 -14.10 12.31
N ILE A 162 14.33 -13.88 10.99
CA ILE A 162 14.33 -14.97 10.01
C ILE A 162 15.71 -15.67 10.09
N PRO A 163 15.75 -16.99 10.31
CA PRO A 163 17.02 -17.71 10.41
C PRO A 163 17.87 -17.55 9.14
N GLN A 164 19.18 -17.38 9.32
CA GLN A 164 20.10 -17.22 8.18
C GLN A 164 20.10 -18.48 7.30
N GLY A 165 19.99 -18.30 5.99
CA GLY A 165 19.99 -19.38 5.01
C GLY A 165 18.60 -19.94 4.65
N VAL A 166 17.53 -19.48 5.30
CA VAL A 166 16.17 -19.84 4.93
C VAL A 166 15.69 -19.03 3.72
N HIS A 167 15.12 -19.70 2.73
CA HIS A 167 14.49 -19.04 1.59
C HIS A 167 13.16 -18.39 2.06
N SER A 168 13.04 -17.08 1.89
CA SER A 168 11.83 -16.33 2.20
C SER A 168 11.24 -15.71 0.93
N GLU A 169 9.95 -15.88 0.70
CA GLU A 169 9.20 -15.17 -0.34
C GLU A 169 8.68 -13.84 0.22
N ILE A 170 8.68 -12.76 -0.57
CA ILE A 170 8.17 -11.46 -0.13
C ILE A 170 6.79 -11.26 -0.76
N HIS A 171 5.76 -11.26 0.07
CA HIS A 171 4.41 -10.86 -0.28
C HIS A 171 4.18 -9.42 0.15
N LYS A 172 3.28 -8.72 -0.51
CA LYS A 172 2.91 -7.34 -0.18
C LYS A 172 1.48 -7.38 0.35
N MET A 173 1.22 -6.71 1.47
CA MET A 173 -0.08 -6.72 2.16
C MET A 173 -0.58 -5.29 2.38
N ASN A 174 -0.40 -4.41 1.41
CA ASN A 174 -0.95 -3.06 1.44
C ASN A 174 -2.38 -3.00 0.89
N ILE A 175 -2.99 -1.81 0.92
CA ILE A 175 -4.32 -1.53 0.38
C ILE A 175 -4.49 -2.16 -1.01
N CYS A 176 -3.61 -1.84 -1.96
CA CYS A 176 -3.69 -2.32 -3.33
C CYS A 176 -3.62 -3.85 -3.42
N ASP A 177 -2.68 -4.48 -2.72
CA ASP A 177 -2.56 -5.93 -2.72
C ASP A 177 -3.80 -6.61 -2.13
N MET A 178 -4.41 -6.04 -1.08
CA MET A 178 -5.66 -6.55 -0.53
C MET A 178 -6.79 -6.52 -1.58
N ARG A 179 -6.92 -5.42 -2.33
CA ARG A 179 -7.92 -5.27 -3.40
C ARG A 179 -7.65 -6.23 -4.57
N ILE A 180 -6.39 -6.32 -5.01
CA ILE A 180 -5.97 -7.23 -6.08
C ILE A 180 -6.25 -8.68 -5.68
N ASN A 181 -5.91 -9.07 -4.45
CA ASN A 181 -6.15 -10.42 -3.94
C ASN A 181 -7.64 -10.73 -3.81
N ALA A 182 -8.44 -9.77 -3.36
CA ALA A 182 -9.90 -9.90 -3.29
C ALA A 182 -10.50 -10.19 -4.67
N LEU A 183 -10.08 -9.49 -5.72
CA LEU A 183 -10.54 -9.78 -7.09
C LEU A 183 -9.97 -11.09 -7.64
N ARG A 184 -8.66 -11.30 -7.50
CA ARG A 184 -7.96 -12.46 -8.05
C ARG A 184 -8.46 -13.79 -7.49
N GLY A 185 -8.83 -13.83 -6.22
CA GLY A 185 -9.16 -15.07 -5.53
C GLY A 185 -7.99 -16.06 -5.58
N LYS A 186 -8.29 -17.33 -5.92
CA LYS A 186 -7.29 -18.41 -5.98
C LYS A 186 -6.64 -18.61 -7.37
N GLN A 187 -7.07 -17.86 -8.38
CA GLN A 187 -6.60 -18.05 -9.77
C GLN A 187 -5.31 -17.27 -10.02
N ASP A 188 -4.30 -17.93 -10.62
CA ASP A 188 -3.10 -17.24 -11.11
C ASP A 188 -3.34 -16.78 -12.56
N PHE A 189 -3.39 -15.46 -12.77
CA PHE A 189 -3.60 -14.85 -14.09
C PHE A 189 -2.29 -14.58 -14.84
N SER A 190 -1.14 -14.77 -14.20
CA SER A 190 0.18 -14.46 -14.79
C SER A 190 0.65 -15.49 -15.82
N LYS A 191 0.01 -16.66 -15.89
CA LYS A 191 0.44 -17.80 -16.72
C LYS A 191 -0.62 -18.27 -17.73
N LEU A 192 -1.60 -17.43 -18.06
CA LEU A 192 -2.72 -17.81 -18.92
C LEU A 192 -2.45 -17.52 -20.41
N GLY A 193 -2.57 -18.55 -21.24
CA GLY A 193 -2.69 -18.48 -22.69
C GLY A 193 -4.13 -18.21 -23.16
N GLN A 194 -4.30 -17.84 -24.43
CA GLN A 194 -5.56 -17.31 -24.98
C GLN A 194 -6.77 -18.26 -24.87
N ASN A 195 -6.52 -19.57 -24.84
CA ASN A 195 -7.56 -20.61 -24.75
C ASN A 195 -7.65 -21.26 -23.36
N ASP A 196 -6.82 -20.82 -22.42
CA ASP A 196 -6.78 -21.44 -21.10
C ASP A 196 -8.06 -21.11 -20.32
N PRO A 197 -8.61 -22.08 -19.59
CA PRO A 197 -9.81 -21.85 -18.79
C PRO A 197 -9.51 -20.88 -17.65
N ILE A 198 -10.32 -19.84 -17.54
CA ILE A 198 -10.28 -18.87 -16.43
C ILE A 198 -11.40 -19.23 -15.47
N THR A 199 -11.06 -19.30 -14.18
CA THR A 199 -12.02 -19.42 -13.10
C THR A 199 -11.92 -18.16 -12.23
N ILE A 200 -13.02 -17.43 -12.08
CA ILE A 200 -13.09 -16.22 -11.25
C ILE A 200 -13.98 -16.52 -10.03
N VAL A 201 -13.39 -16.36 -8.84
CA VAL A 201 -14.05 -16.51 -7.53
C VAL A 201 -13.51 -15.40 -6.62
N PRO A 202 -14.08 -14.18 -6.70
CA PRO A 202 -13.55 -13.03 -5.95
C PRO A 202 -14.02 -13.06 -4.50
N ASP A 203 -13.14 -12.74 -3.58
CA ASP A 203 -13.40 -12.60 -2.14
C ASP A 203 -13.64 -11.12 -1.79
N ILE A 204 -14.72 -10.56 -2.32
CA ILE A 204 -15.05 -9.13 -2.19
C ILE A 204 -16.14 -8.85 -1.14
N CYS A 205 -16.98 -9.83 -0.83
CA CYS A 205 -18.20 -9.59 -0.04
C CYS A 205 -17.91 -9.24 1.43
N SER A 206 -16.84 -9.80 2.00
CA SER A 206 -16.46 -9.61 3.40
C SER A 206 -15.11 -8.91 3.58
N MET A 207 -14.49 -8.41 2.52
CA MET A 207 -13.12 -7.87 2.59
C MET A 207 -12.97 -6.68 3.55
N ASN A 208 -14.03 -5.87 3.66
CA ASN A 208 -14.10 -4.69 4.53
C ASN A 208 -14.69 -4.98 5.90
N ILE A 209 -14.96 -6.25 6.21
CA ILE A 209 -15.41 -6.68 7.54
C ILE A 209 -14.18 -7.10 8.35
N ASN A 210 -14.12 -6.68 9.60
CA ASN A 210 -13.04 -7.07 10.52
C ASN A 210 -13.34 -8.42 11.20
N ASP A 211 -12.38 -8.92 11.98
CA ASP A 211 -12.50 -10.22 12.66
C ASP A 211 -13.66 -10.28 13.66
N SER A 212 -14.14 -9.13 14.13
CA SER A 212 -15.32 -9.00 15.02
C SER A 212 -16.65 -9.00 14.25
N GLY A 213 -16.62 -9.04 12.92
CA GLY A 213 -17.82 -8.97 12.09
C GLY A 213 -18.33 -7.54 11.84
N GLU A 214 -17.55 -6.51 12.20
CA GLU A 214 -17.92 -5.11 12.03
C GLU A 214 -17.30 -4.50 10.77
N LEU A 215 -17.98 -3.50 10.20
CA LEU A 215 -17.50 -2.78 9.04
C LEU A 215 -16.32 -1.87 9.41
N LYS A 216 -15.19 -2.07 8.74
CA LYS A 216 -13.98 -1.29 8.92
C LYS A 216 -14.19 0.18 8.59
N ASN A 217 -13.44 1.04 9.27
CA ASN A 217 -13.23 2.43 8.86
C ASN A 217 -11.87 2.59 8.19
N LEU A 218 -11.66 3.70 7.49
CA LEU A 218 -10.45 3.92 6.70
C LEU A 218 -9.16 3.91 7.54
N MET A 219 -9.19 4.27 8.83
CA MET A 219 -7.98 4.19 9.69
C MET A 219 -7.54 2.76 10.00
N GLU A 220 -8.38 1.76 9.73
CA GLU A 220 -8.01 0.35 9.86
C GLU A 220 -7.22 -0.17 8.64
N GLU A 221 -7.13 0.64 7.56
CA GLU A 221 -6.35 0.29 6.38
C GLU A 221 -4.85 0.55 6.59
N PRO A 222 -3.96 -0.34 6.11
CA PRO A 222 -2.52 -0.17 6.24
C PRO A 222 -2.02 1.16 5.64
N GLY A 223 -1.27 1.92 6.43
CA GLY A 223 -0.63 3.15 5.97
C GLY A 223 -1.51 4.42 6.00
N ILE A 224 -2.81 4.31 6.32
CA ILE A 224 -3.70 5.48 6.49
C ILE A 224 -3.37 6.29 7.77
N PRO A 225 -3.17 5.66 8.95
CA PRO A 225 -2.77 6.42 10.15
C PRO A 225 -1.47 7.20 9.93
N GLU A 226 -0.54 6.60 9.19
CA GLU A 226 0.74 7.19 8.86
C GLU A 226 0.64 8.33 7.86
N LEU A 227 -0.31 8.25 6.92
CA LEU A 227 -0.64 9.32 5.99
C LEU A 227 -1.25 10.53 6.72
N GLU A 228 -2.19 10.29 7.63
CA GLU A 228 -2.86 11.35 8.41
C GLU A 228 -1.86 12.21 9.18
N HIS A 229 -0.82 11.57 9.72
CA HIS A 229 0.21 12.27 10.48
C HIS A 229 1.01 13.28 9.63
N LEU A 230 1.16 13.05 8.32
CA LEU A 230 1.90 13.94 7.43
C LEU A 230 1.23 15.30 7.21
N TYR A 231 -0.01 15.50 7.67
CA TYR A 231 -0.69 16.79 7.64
C TYR A 231 -0.37 17.69 8.84
N TYR A 232 0.19 17.15 9.92
CA TYR A 232 0.53 17.93 11.12
C TYR A 232 1.90 18.59 10.97
N ASP A 233 1.90 19.86 10.59
CA ASP A 233 3.10 20.63 10.24
C ASP A 233 3.19 22.01 10.93
N ASP A 234 2.26 22.35 11.84
CA ASP A 234 2.24 23.64 12.54
C ASP A 234 1.94 23.52 14.05
N GLY A 235 2.08 24.63 14.77
CA GLY A 235 1.90 24.70 16.22
C GLY A 235 3.00 23.93 16.95
N TYR A 236 4.26 24.18 16.58
CA TYR A 236 5.37 23.44 17.19
C TYR A 236 5.55 23.81 18.66
N ASN A 237 5.27 22.87 19.55
CA ASN A 237 5.44 23.02 20.99
C ASN A 237 6.86 22.56 21.35
N TYR A 238 7.73 23.51 21.72
CA TYR A 238 9.13 23.22 22.06
C TYR A 238 9.28 22.42 23.36
N ASP A 239 8.34 22.47 24.29
CA ASP A 239 8.44 21.68 25.52
C ASP A 239 8.09 20.22 25.27
N THR A 240 7.21 19.97 24.30
CA THR A 240 6.73 18.62 23.98
C THR A 240 7.30 18.06 22.68
N GLY A 241 7.93 18.85 21.82
CA GLY A 241 8.40 18.42 20.50
C GLY A 241 7.28 18.16 19.48
N LYS A 242 6.05 18.60 19.74
CA LYS A 242 4.86 18.33 18.89
C LYS A 242 4.69 19.37 17.81
N PHE A 243 4.21 18.99 16.63
CA PHE A 243 3.30 19.84 15.87
C PHE A 243 1.87 19.51 16.31
N GLU A 244 1.23 20.46 17.01
CA GLU A 244 -0.11 20.23 17.56
C GLU A 244 -1.22 20.53 16.56
N LYS A 245 -0.88 21.14 15.42
CA LYS A 245 -1.84 21.68 14.46
C LYS A 245 -1.41 21.36 13.03
N MET A 246 -2.40 21.36 12.15
CA MET A 246 -2.16 21.50 10.73
C MET A 246 -2.04 23.00 10.43
N SER A 247 -1.09 23.38 9.57
CA SER A 247 -1.08 24.71 8.97
C SER A 247 -2.39 24.95 8.21
N GLU A 248 -2.73 26.20 7.94
CA GLU A 248 -3.93 26.53 7.15
C GLU A 248 -3.94 25.82 5.78
N GLN A 249 -2.78 25.74 5.14
CA GLN A 249 -2.61 25.05 3.87
C GLN A 249 -2.79 23.53 4.02
N ALA A 250 -2.18 22.93 5.04
CA ALA A 250 -2.32 21.49 5.29
C ALA A 250 -3.75 21.12 5.70
N ALA A 251 -4.42 21.95 6.49
CA ALA A 251 -5.82 21.75 6.90
C ALA A 251 -6.78 21.80 5.71
N LYS A 252 -6.57 22.76 4.79
CA LYS A 252 -7.35 22.84 3.55
C LYS A 252 -7.13 21.59 2.68
N GLN A 253 -5.88 21.21 2.46
CA GLN A 253 -5.55 20.01 1.70
C GLN A 253 -6.14 18.75 2.34
N TYR A 254 -6.06 18.64 3.66
CA TYR A 254 -6.63 17.52 4.41
C TYR A 254 -8.14 17.43 4.24
N ALA A 255 -8.85 18.56 4.32
CA ALA A 255 -10.29 18.60 4.09
C ALA A 255 -10.67 18.22 2.65
N ASP A 256 -9.90 18.66 1.66
CA ASP A 256 -10.10 18.27 0.26
C ASP A 256 -9.84 16.77 0.05
N ASP A 257 -8.75 16.25 0.61
CA ASP A 257 -8.41 14.83 0.54
C ASP A 257 -9.46 13.96 1.25
N LEU A 258 -9.97 14.38 2.42
CA LEU A 258 -11.04 13.67 3.13
C LEU A 258 -12.28 13.47 2.26
N LYS A 259 -12.67 14.48 1.49
CA LYS A 259 -13.82 14.37 0.55
C LYS A 259 -13.56 13.34 -0.53
N VAL A 260 -12.36 13.38 -1.13
CA VAL A 260 -11.99 12.44 -2.19
C VAL A 260 -11.89 11.01 -1.65
N PHE A 261 -11.28 10.81 -0.48
CA PHE A 261 -11.27 9.49 0.16
C PHE A 261 -12.67 9.00 0.51
N HIS A 262 -13.54 9.89 1.00
CA HIS A 262 -14.92 9.53 1.30
C HIS A 262 -15.66 9.07 0.04
N GLU A 263 -15.56 9.82 -1.06
CA GLU A 263 -16.18 9.44 -2.34
C GLU A 263 -15.71 8.05 -2.80
N TYR A 264 -14.39 7.83 -2.88
CA TYR A 264 -13.83 6.59 -3.43
C TYR A 264 -14.02 5.36 -2.54
N PHE A 265 -13.90 5.50 -1.22
CA PHE A 265 -13.94 4.33 -0.31
C PHE A 265 -15.34 4.00 0.21
N THR A 266 -16.30 4.92 0.07
CA THR A 266 -17.71 4.69 0.47
C THR A 266 -18.62 4.47 -0.74
N GLY A 267 -18.26 5.01 -1.91
CA GLY A 267 -19.14 5.10 -3.08
C GLY A 267 -20.25 6.15 -2.94
N ASN A 268 -20.23 6.97 -1.88
CA ASN A 268 -21.22 8.01 -1.62
C ASN A 268 -20.64 9.42 -1.83
N THR A 269 -21.36 10.22 -2.60
CA THR A 269 -21.09 11.65 -2.79
C THR A 269 -21.95 12.54 -1.89
N ASP A 270 -22.69 11.96 -0.95
CA ASP A 270 -23.60 12.71 -0.08
C ASP A 270 -22.81 13.49 1.00
N ASP A 271 -22.81 14.82 0.85
CA ASP A 271 -22.19 15.79 1.76
C ASP A 271 -22.91 15.93 3.12
N ASN A 272 -24.04 15.25 3.33
CA ASN A 272 -24.84 15.38 4.56
C ASN A 272 -24.17 14.78 5.82
N ASN A 273 -23.12 13.98 5.67
CA ASN A 273 -22.34 13.46 6.79
C ASN A 273 -21.06 14.29 6.98
N PRO A 274 -20.98 15.15 8.01
CA PRO A 274 -19.78 15.94 8.25
C PRO A 274 -18.62 15.01 8.65
N ILE A 275 -17.66 14.85 7.73
CA ILE A 275 -16.40 14.14 7.94
C ILE A 275 -15.31 15.12 8.38
N SER A 276 -14.60 14.77 9.44
CA SER A 276 -13.54 15.61 10.02
C SER A 276 -12.17 14.93 10.07
N LYS A 277 -12.17 13.60 9.94
CA LYS A 277 -10.96 12.75 10.01
C LYS A 277 -11.17 11.44 9.26
N PHE A 278 -10.08 10.73 8.94
CA PHE A 278 -10.18 9.46 8.18
C PHE A 278 -10.97 8.38 8.94
N SER A 279 -10.98 8.39 10.27
CA SER A 279 -11.78 7.41 11.05
C SER A 279 -13.30 7.61 10.92
N ASP A 280 -13.76 8.77 10.43
CA ASP A 280 -15.17 9.01 10.15
C ASP A 280 -15.63 8.31 8.85
N ILE A 281 -14.69 7.91 7.99
CA ILE A 281 -14.97 7.26 6.69
C ILE A 281 -15.15 5.76 6.91
N LYS A 282 -16.40 5.29 6.85
CA LYS A 282 -16.75 3.87 6.91
C LYS A 282 -16.62 3.23 5.53
N LEU A 283 -15.81 2.18 5.40
CA LEU A 283 -15.59 1.52 4.12
C LEU A 283 -16.89 0.93 3.57
N ARG A 284 -16.97 0.74 2.25
CA ARG A 284 -18.14 0.14 1.59
C ARG A 284 -18.39 -1.30 2.04
N ASP A 285 -19.65 -1.61 2.35
CA ASP A 285 -20.12 -2.95 2.68
C ASP A 285 -20.59 -3.69 1.42
N PHE A 286 -19.64 -4.27 0.68
CA PHE A 286 -19.92 -4.99 -0.56
C PHE A 286 -20.88 -6.17 -0.38
N GLY A 287 -20.87 -6.82 0.79
CA GLY A 287 -21.77 -7.92 1.10
C GLY A 287 -23.25 -7.51 1.10
N LYS A 288 -23.55 -6.27 1.49
CA LYS A 288 -24.92 -5.72 1.47
C LYS A 288 -25.25 -4.97 0.19
N THR A 289 -24.29 -4.28 -0.42
CA THR A 289 -24.56 -3.45 -1.61
C THR A 289 -24.53 -4.24 -2.91
N GLU A 290 -23.73 -5.31 -2.99
CA GLU A 290 -23.56 -6.06 -4.23
C GLU A 290 -24.48 -7.27 -4.31
N LYS A 291 -25.36 -7.27 -5.31
CA LYS A 291 -26.28 -8.40 -5.58
C LYS A 291 -25.55 -9.72 -5.80
N SER A 292 -24.34 -9.68 -6.34
CA SER A 292 -23.47 -10.85 -6.54
C SER A 292 -23.03 -11.50 -5.22
N CYS A 293 -23.13 -10.80 -4.09
CA CYS A 293 -22.85 -11.30 -2.76
C CYS A 293 -24.08 -11.88 -2.04
N LEU A 294 -25.30 -11.49 -2.45
CA LEU A 294 -26.55 -11.93 -1.78
C LEU A 294 -26.96 -13.37 -2.10
N ASN A 295 -26.49 -13.93 -3.23
CA ASN A 295 -26.89 -15.25 -3.73
C ASN A 295 -25.71 -16.25 -3.82
N GLU A 296 -24.76 -16.15 -2.89
CA GLU A 296 -23.43 -16.79 -2.91
C GLU A 296 -22.55 -16.32 -4.09
N VAL A 297 -21.26 -16.09 -3.80
CA VAL A 297 -20.28 -15.73 -4.84
C VAL A 297 -20.20 -16.88 -5.84
N ARG A 298 -20.67 -16.64 -7.07
CA ARG A 298 -20.68 -17.67 -8.11
C ARG A 298 -19.28 -17.86 -8.68
N GLU A 299 -18.81 -19.10 -8.66
CA GLU A 299 -17.70 -19.52 -9.50
C GLU A 299 -18.08 -19.36 -10.97
N VAL A 300 -17.43 -18.43 -11.66
CA VAL A 300 -17.66 -18.20 -13.09
C VAL A 300 -16.47 -18.69 -13.90
N LYS A 301 -16.78 -19.47 -14.93
CA LYS A 301 -15.79 -20.05 -15.84
C LYS A 301 -15.92 -19.45 -17.23
N GLY A 302 -14.79 -19.12 -17.83
CA GLY A 302 -14.72 -18.56 -19.18
C GLY A 302 -13.31 -18.71 -19.76
N LYS A 303 -13.02 -17.96 -20.81
CA LYS A 303 -11.73 -17.95 -21.49
C LYS A 303 -11.27 -16.52 -21.77
N LEU A 304 -9.98 -16.33 -22.04
CA LEU A 304 -9.47 -15.02 -22.47
C LEU A 304 -10.02 -14.57 -23.83
N SER A 305 -10.61 -15.47 -24.62
CA SER A 305 -11.35 -15.10 -25.84
C SER A 305 -12.66 -14.37 -25.57
N ASP A 306 -13.23 -14.50 -24.37
CA ASP A 306 -14.49 -13.86 -24.00
C ASP A 306 -14.22 -12.42 -23.56
N GLU A 307 -14.92 -11.45 -24.15
CA GLU A 307 -14.62 -10.02 -23.98
C GLU A 307 -14.60 -9.57 -22.51
N LEU A 308 -15.57 -10.00 -21.71
CA LEU A 308 -15.65 -9.61 -20.28
C LEU A 308 -14.55 -10.27 -19.44
N PHE A 309 -14.15 -11.50 -19.75
CA PHE A 309 -13.07 -12.20 -19.07
C PHE A 309 -11.71 -11.60 -19.43
N ALA A 310 -11.51 -11.20 -20.69
CA ALA A 310 -10.34 -10.45 -21.13
C ALA A 310 -10.24 -9.11 -20.40
N LYS A 311 -11.33 -8.33 -20.36
CA LYS A 311 -11.40 -7.06 -19.61
C LYS A 311 -11.07 -7.24 -18.14
N TYR A 312 -11.58 -8.29 -17.51
CA TYR A 312 -11.29 -8.58 -16.10
C TYR A 312 -9.81 -8.89 -15.86
N ALA A 313 -9.21 -9.73 -16.71
CA ALA A 313 -7.79 -10.05 -16.63
C ALA A 313 -6.90 -8.82 -16.89
N ASP A 314 -7.27 -7.97 -17.85
CA ASP A 314 -6.54 -6.74 -18.15
C ASP A 314 -6.66 -5.71 -17.03
N ASN A 315 -7.82 -5.60 -16.37
CA ASN A 315 -7.97 -4.79 -15.16
C ASN A 315 -7.01 -5.25 -14.06
N LEU A 316 -6.95 -6.56 -13.77
CA LEU A 316 -6.02 -7.12 -12.78
C LEU A 316 -4.55 -6.84 -13.12
N ARG A 317 -4.16 -7.00 -14.39
CA ARG A 317 -2.80 -6.67 -14.85
C ARG A 317 -2.49 -5.20 -14.60
N ARG A 318 -3.40 -4.31 -15.00
CA ARG A 318 -3.25 -2.86 -14.81
C ARG A 318 -3.14 -2.50 -13.33
N MET A 319 -3.95 -3.09 -12.45
CA MET A 319 -3.85 -2.89 -11.00
C MET A 319 -2.46 -3.26 -10.46
N ILE A 320 -1.92 -4.41 -10.89
CA ILE A 320 -0.59 -4.88 -10.49
C ILE A 320 0.49 -3.93 -11.00
N ASP A 321 0.41 -3.51 -12.27
CA ASP A 321 1.37 -2.60 -12.89
C ASP A 321 1.34 -1.22 -12.21
N ASN A 322 0.15 -0.68 -11.94
CA ASN A 322 -0.02 0.58 -11.23
C ASN A 322 0.53 0.50 -9.80
N ALA A 323 0.29 -0.59 -9.09
CA ALA A 323 0.83 -0.82 -7.75
C ALA A 323 2.37 -0.86 -7.77
N ASN A 324 2.97 -1.59 -8.71
CA ASN A 324 4.43 -1.66 -8.85
C ASN A 324 5.05 -0.30 -9.23
N LEU A 325 4.48 0.41 -10.21
CA LEU A 325 4.96 1.72 -10.66
C LEU A 325 4.97 2.76 -9.52
N ASN A 326 3.96 2.74 -8.67
CA ASN A 326 3.88 3.67 -7.55
C ASN A 326 4.85 3.28 -6.42
N GLN A 327 5.16 2.00 -6.24
CA GLN A 327 6.20 1.55 -5.30
C GLN A 327 7.59 1.98 -5.74
N ASP A 328 7.88 1.97 -7.05
CA ASP A 328 9.13 2.51 -7.58
C ASP A 328 9.27 4.01 -7.23
N LYS A 329 8.19 4.78 -7.37
CA LYS A 329 8.18 6.20 -6.96
C LYS A 329 8.36 6.40 -5.46
N LEU A 330 7.80 5.53 -4.62
CA LEU A 330 8.05 5.57 -3.18
C LEU A 330 9.51 5.23 -2.84
N THR A 331 10.14 4.36 -3.64
CA THR A 331 11.57 4.06 -3.52
C THR A 331 12.42 5.26 -3.91
N ASP A 332 12.01 6.04 -4.92
CA ASP A 332 12.67 7.30 -5.27
C ASP A 332 12.64 8.31 -4.10
N ILE A 333 11.56 8.34 -3.32
CA ILE A 333 11.51 9.13 -2.09
C ILE A 333 12.52 8.65 -1.06
N ILE A 334 12.66 7.34 -0.85
CA ILE A 334 13.69 6.77 0.05
C ILE A 334 15.09 7.22 -0.39
N ASN A 335 15.36 7.26 -1.70
CA ASN A 335 16.62 7.73 -2.27
C ASN A 335 16.85 9.24 -2.08
N LYS A 336 15.80 10.04 -1.85
CA LYS A 336 15.95 11.45 -1.42
C LYS A 336 16.38 11.54 0.04
N LEU A 337 15.87 10.66 0.90
CA LEU A 337 16.15 10.64 2.35
C LEU A 337 17.54 10.08 2.68
N PHE A 338 17.96 9.06 1.95
CA PHE A 338 19.18 8.30 2.23
C PHE A 338 20.10 8.23 1.02
N THR A 339 21.39 8.18 1.27
CA THR A 339 22.41 7.97 0.24
C THR A 339 23.40 6.90 0.67
N TYR A 340 24.09 6.33 -0.31
CA TYR A 340 25.17 5.39 -0.08
C TYR A 340 26.51 6.12 0.02
N THR A 341 27.32 5.72 0.98
CA THR A 341 28.72 6.14 1.10
C THR A 341 29.62 4.93 1.29
N ILE A 342 30.92 5.10 1.04
CA ILE A 342 31.91 4.05 1.29
C ILE A 342 32.52 4.34 2.64
N ASP A 343 32.38 3.39 3.58
CA ASP A 343 33.06 3.52 4.85
C ASP A 343 34.59 3.46 4.61
N PRO A 344 35.34 4.51 5.01
CA PRO A 344 36.75 4.64 4.66
C PRO A 344 37.62 3.55 5.32
N GLN A 345 37.19 2.99 6.46
CA GLN A 345 37.92 1.97 7.21
C GLN A 345 37.62 0.55 6.70
N THR A 346 36.34 0.23 6.55
CA THR A 346 35.90 -1.12 6.16
C THR A 346 35.81 -1.32 4.64
N LYS A 347 35.87 -0.22 3.87
CA LYS A 347 35.60 -0.16 2.42
C LYS A 347 34.23 -0.71 2.03
N LYS A 348 33.33 -0.91 2.99
CA LYS A 348 31.98 -1.40 2.76
C LYS A 348 31.05 -0.25 2.39
N LYS A 349 30.10 -0.53 1.50
CA LYS A 349 29.01 0.37 1.18
C LYS A 349 28.08 0.46 2.39
N VAL A 350 27.91 1.66 2.93
CA VAL A 350 27.05 1.96 4.07
C VAL A 350 26.01 3.01 3.66
N VAL A 351 24.86 3.02 4.33
CA VAL A 351 23.79 3.98 4.09
C VAL A 351 23.83 5.04 5.17
N ARG A 352 23.61 6.31 4.80
CA ARG A 352 23.37 7.41 5.74
C ARG A 352 22.28 8.35 5.25
N VAL A 353 21.79 9.23 6.13
CA VAL A 353 20.89 10.31 5.75
C VAL A 353 21.58 11.15 4.68
N ASN A 354 20.83 11.54 3.65
CA ASN A 354 21.36 12.29 2.54
C ASN A 354 21.94 13.63 3.03
N PRO A 355 23.25 13.89 2.89
CA PRO A 355 23.89 15.09 3.43
C PRO A 355 23.33 16.39 2.86
N THR A 356 22.79 16.36 1.63
CA THR A 356 22.21 17.55 0.98
C THR A 356 20.76 17.80 1.40
N LEU A 357 20.16 16.92 2.19
CA LEU A 357 18.80 17.09 2.70
C LEU A 357 18.75 18.21 3.73
N THR A 358 17.93 19.22 3.46
CA THR A 358 17.67 20.37 4.33
C THR A 358 16.27 20.29 4.95
N GLU A 359 15.96 21.14 5.93
CA GLU A 359 14.63 21.24 6.55
C GLU A 359 13.54 21.55 5.51
N ASP A 360 13.81 22.49 4.60
CA ASP A 360 12.90 22.84 3.49
C ASP A 360 12.79 21.68 2.49
N GLY A 361 13.92 21.06 2.13
CA GLY A 361 13.93 19.87 1.28
C GLY A 361 13.15 18.71 1.91
N LEU A 362 13.25 18.53 3.22
CA LEU A 362 12.52 17.52 3.97
C LEU A 362 11.02 17.83 4.02
N GLN A 363 10.62 19.09 4.15
CA GLN A 363 9.22 19.49 4.03
C GLN A 363 8.68 19.18 2.62
N GLN A 364 9.45 19.46 1.57
CA GLN A 364 9.05 19.09 0.21
C GLN A 364 8.92 17.58 0.06
N VAL A 365 9.84 16.80 0.65
CA VAL A 365 9.73 15.33 0.65
C VAL A 365 8.46 14.86 1.36
N VAL A 366 8.00 15.51 2.44
CA VAL A 366 6.70 15.19 3.06
C VAL A 366 5.55 15.43 2.08
N ILE A 367 5.53 16.57 1.40
CA ILE A 367 4.48 16.92 0.43
C ILE A 367 4.44 15.89 -0.71
N ASP A 368 5.62 15.58 -1.29
CA ASP A 368 5.75 14.60 -2.37
C ASP A 368 5.30 13.21 -1.91
N THR A 369 5.71 12.79 -0.71
CA THR A 369 5.34 11.48 -0.13
C THR A 369 3.83 11.39 0.02
N ARG A 370 3.22 12.40 0.65
CA ARG A 370 1.77 12.47 0.86
C ARG A 370 1.01 12.38 -0.46
N ALA A 371 1.39 13.18 -1.45
CA ALA A 371 0.75 13.17 -2.76
C ALA A 371 0.87 11.81 -3.47
N LEU A 372 2.03 11.15 -3.38
CA LEU A 372 2.24 9.82 -3.97
C LEU A 372 1.41 8.74 -3.27
N VAL A 373 1.36 8.74 -1.94
CA VAL A 373 0.58 7.78 -1.14
C VAL A 373 -0.92 7.95 -1.42
N ILE A 374 -1.43 9.18 -1.43
CA ILE A 374 -2.83 9.47 -1.78
C ILE A 374 -3.14 8.95 -3.19
N LYS A 375 -2.30 9.31 -4.16
CA LYS A 375 -2.48 8.86 -5.54
C LYS A 375 -2.52 7.34 -5.64
N LEU A 376 -1.61 6.65 -4.95
CA LEU A 376 -1.59 5.19 -4.89
C LEU A 376 -2.92 4.63 -4.37
N TYR A 377 -3.36 5.08 -3.19
CA TYR A 377 -4.58 4.56 -2.57
C TYR A 377 -5.83 4.81 -3.40
N LEU A 378 -6.01 6.04 -3.90
CA LEU A 378 -7.16 6.38 -4.74
C LEU A 378 -7.15 5.63 -6.08
N THR A 379 -5.98 5.47 -6.71
CA THR A 379 -5.86 4.70 -7.96
C THR A 379 -6.22 3.24 -7.72
N CYS A 380 -5.73 2.65 -6.62
CA CYS A 380 -6.00 1.25 -6.30
C CYS A 380 -7.47 1.00 -5.98
N GLU A 381 -8.13 1.90 -5.23
CA GLU A 381 -9.56 1.77 -4.95
C GLU A 381 -10.38 1.93 -6.23
N LYS A 382 -10.01 2.89 -7.10
CA LYS A 382 -10.66 3.07 -8.40
C LYS A 382 -10.58 1.84 -9.30
N ASP A 383 -9.36 1.31 -9.49
CA ASP A 383 -9.15 0.14 -10.34
C ASP A 383 -9.83 -1.11 -9.74
N PHE A 384 -9.96 -1.16 -8.41
CA PHE A 384 -10.69 -2.21 -7.71
C PHE A 384 -12.20 -2.12 -7.99
N GLU A 385 -12.80 -0.94 -7.85
CA GLU A 385 -14.21 -0.73 -8.18
C GLU A 385 -14.53 -1.08 -9.64
N GLU A 386 -13.63 -0.73 -10.57
CA GLU A 386 -13.75 -1.15 -11.97
C GLU A 386 -13.76 -2.68 -12.10
N GLY A 387 -12.86 -3.37 -11.39
CA GLY A 387 -12.82 -4.83 -11.35
C GLY A 387 -14.09 -5.46 -10.79
N VAL A 388 -14.65 -4.91 -9.71
CA VAL A 388 -15.94 -5.35 -9.14
C VAL A 388 -17.06 -5.17 -10.17
N SER A 389 -17.09 -4.04 -10.87
CA SER A 389 -18.08 -3.75 -11.92
C SER A 389 -17.98 -4.73 -13.10
N ILE A 390 -16.77 -5.06 -13.56
CA ILE A 390 -16.56 -6.06 -14.62
C ILE A 390 -17.03 -7.44 -14.16
N TYR A 391 -16.70 -7.85 -12.93
CA TYR A 391 -17.16 -9.12 -12.38
C TYR A 391 -18.69 -9.19 -12.33
N LYS A 392 -19.35 -8.11 -11.90
CA LYS A 392 -20.81 -8.00 -11.92
C LYS A 392 -21.38 -8.20 -13.33
N ALA A 393 -20.79 -7.56 -14.33
CA ALA A 393 -21.20 -7.73 -15.72
C ALA A 393 -21.07 -9.19 -16.20
N ILE A 394 -20.02 -9.90 -15.79
CA ILE A 394 -19.86 -11.34 -16.08
C ILE A 394 -21.00 -12.16 -15.47
N VAL A 395 -21.32 -11.92 -14.19
CA VAL A 395 -22.38 -12.64 -13.48
C VAL A 395 -23.76 -12.36 -14.10
N ASP A 396 -24.03 -11.10 -14.45
CA ASP A 396 -25.28 -10.69 -15.08
C ASP A 396 -25.43 -11.33 -16.48
N GLN A 397 -24.38 -11.31 -17.30
CA GLN A 397 -24.37 -11.95 -18.63
C GLN A 397 -24.63 -13.44 -18.54
N LEU A 398 -23.98 -14.16 -17.62
CA LEU A 398 -24.19 -15.60 -17.43
C LEU A 398 -25.61 -15.91 -16.94
N SER A 399 -26.19 -15.03 -16.12
CA SER A 399 -27.57 -15.18 -15.66
C SER A 399 -28.57 -14.98 -16.80
N LEU A 400 -28.33 -14.01 -17.69
CA LEU A 400 -29.12 -13.80 -18.90
C LEU A 400 -29.03 -14.99 -19.87
N ASP A 401 -27.82 -15.49 -20.13
CA ASP A 401 -27.62 -16.64 -21.01
C ASP A 401 -28.31 -17.90 -20.48
N THR A 402 -28.25 -18.11 -19.16
CA THR A 402 -28.94 -19.23 -18.49
C THR A 402 -30.45 -19.09 -18.62
N THR A 403 -30.98 -17.90 -18.37
CA THR A 403 -32.42 -17.60 -18.50
C THR A 403 -32.89 -17.83 -19.93
N ARG A 404 -32.11 -17.37 -20.93
CA ARG A 404 -32.44 -17.58 -22.34
C ARG A 404 -32.50 -19.06 -22.70
N ARG A 405 -31.53 -19.87 -22.26
CA ARG A 405 -31.54 -21.32 -22.48
C ARG A 405 -32.73 -22.02 -21.82
N GLN A 406 -33.12 -21.60 -20.62
CA GLN A 406 -34.31 -22.12 -19.94
C GLN A 406 -35.59 -21.77 -20.72
N THR A 407 -35.73 -20.53 -21.17
CA THR A 407 -36.86 -20.11 -22.02
C THR A 407 -36.88 -20.91 -23.31
N GLU A 408 -35.76 -21.04 -24.02
CA GLU A 408 -35.65 -21.85 -25.24
C GLU A 408 -36.02 -23.32 -25.01
N THR A 409 -35.70 -23.87 -23.84
CA THR A 409 -36.05 -25.26 -23.46
C THR A 409 -37.56 -25.38 -23.21
N LEU A 410 -38.13 -24.47 -22.41
CA LEU A 410 -39.56 -24.42 -22.13
C LEU A 410 -40.39 -24.22 -23.40
N THR A 411 -39.95 -23.35 -24.32
CA THR A 411 -40.63 -23.17 -25.61
C THR A 411 -40.62 -24.45 -26.43
N LYS A 412 -39.49 -25.17 -26.48
CA LYS A 412 -39.42 -26.48 -27.17
C LYS A 412 -40.30 -27.54 -26.53
N GLU A 413 -40.44 -27.53 -25.20
CA GLU A 413 -41.34 -28.45 -24.48
C GLU A 413 -42.81 -28.13 -24.79
N VAL A 414 -43.20 -26.86 -24.74
CA VAL A 414 -44.53 -26.40 -25.13
C VAL A 414 -44.84 -26.77 -26.60
N ASP A 415 -43.92 -26.50 -27.52
CA ASP A 415 -44.09 -26.85 -28.94
C ASP A 415 -44.22 -28.37 -29.13
N LYS A 416 -43.49 -29.17 -28.32
CA LYS A 416 -43.61 -30.62 -28.36
C LYS A 416 -44.98 -31.07 -27.85
N GLU A 417 -45.47 -30.57 -26.72
CA GLU A 417 -46.78 -30.92 -26.18
C GLU A 417 -47.92 -30.52 -27.14
N LEU A 418 -47.87 -29.31 -27.71
CA LEU A 418 -48.84 -28.84 -28.71
C LEU A 418 -48.86 -29.71 -29.97
N ASN A 419 -47.70 -30.20 -30.43
CA ASN A 419 -47.63 -31.10 -31.58
C ASN A 419 -48.05 -32.54 -31.25
N THR A 420 -47.89 -32.99 -30.00
CA THR A 420 -48.31 -34.34 -29.58
C THR A 420 -49.84 -34.45 -29.47
N ASP A 421 -50.52 -33.36 -29.11
CA ASP A 421 -52.00 -33.30 -29.11
C ASP A 421 -52.61 -33.25 -30.52
N SER A 422 -51.87 -32.73 -31.51
CA SER A 422 -52.28 -32.77 -32.92
C SER A 422 -52.10 -34.14 -33.60
N GLU A 423 -51.25 -35.02 -33.06
CA GLU A 423 -51.10 -36.41 -33.56
C GLU A 423 -52.13 -37.36 -32.93
N LYS A 424 -52.48 -37.18 -31.64
CA LYS A 424 -53.55 -37.95 -30.99
C LYS A 424 -54.94 -37.71 -31.58
N THR A 425 -55.22 -36.49 -32.06
CA THR A 425 -56.49 -36.18 -32.74
C THR A 425 -56.58 -36.75 -34.16
N VAL A 426 -55.48 -37.23 -34.74
CA VAL A 426 -55.46 -37.91 -36.05
C VAL A 426 -55.58 -39.43 -35.88
N GLU A 427 -54.96 -40.03 -34.85
CA GLU A 427 -55.13 -41.47 -34.56
C GLU A 427 -56.54 -41.82 -34.06
N ASP A 428 -57.17 -41.00 -33.21
CA ASP A 428 -58.56 -41.26 -32.75
C ASP A 428 -59.60 -41.12 -33.88
N ASN A 429 -59.31 -40.31 -34.91
CA ASN A 429 -60.18 -40.16 -36.09
C ASN A 429 -59.99 -41.27 -37.13
N GLN A 430 -58.88 -42.01 -37.13
CA GLN A 430 -58.71 -43.18 -38.00
C GLN A 430 -59.34 -44.46 -37.42
N SER A 431 -59.52 -44.55 -36.10
CA SER A 431 -60.24 -45.68 -35.48
C SER A 431 -61.76 -45.60 -35.58
N ILE A 432 -62.34 -44.47 -35.98
CA ILE A 432 -63.80 -44.30 -36.14
C ILE A 432 -64.26 -44.61 -37.58
N GLU A 433 -63.39 -44.47 -38.60
CA GLU A 433 -63.76 -44.77 -40.00
C GLU A 433 -63.76 -46.26 -40.37
N GLU A 434 -63.20 -47.16 -39.54
CA GLU A 434 -63.26 -48.62 -39.77
C GLU A 434 -64.45 -49.33 -39.09
N SER A 435 -65.22 -48.66 -38.21
CA SER A 435 -66.43 -49.25 -37.61
C SER A 435 -67.73 -48.97 -38.38
N ASP A 436 -67.77 -47.99 -39.28
CA ASP A 436 -69.00 -47.58 -39.99
C ASP A 436 -69.20 -48.24 -41.37
N LYS A 437 -68.44 -49.31 -41.69
CA LYS A 437 -68.58 -50.04 -42.96
C LYS A 437 -69.22 -51.43 -42.89
N ASN A 438 -69.67 -51.88 -41.72
CA ASN A 438 -70.27 -53.22 -41.57
C ASN A 438 -71.78 -53.27 -41.22
N ASP A 439 -72.49 -52.16 -41.05
CA ASP A 439 -73.93 -52.17 -40.67
C ASP A 439 -74.87 -51.54 -41.73
N LEU A 440 -74.66 -51.86 -43.01
CA LEU A 440 -75.65 -51.54 -44.07
C LEU A 440 -75.86 -52.70 -45.06
N ILE A 441 -75.98 -53.93 -44.57
CA ILE A 441 -76.72 -54.99 -45.30
C ILE A 441 -77.46 -55.84 -44.26
N ASP A 442 -78.78 -55.66 -44.23
CA ASP A 442 -79.83 -56.54 -43.69
C ASP A 442 -80.77 -55.83 -42.71
N ASP A 443 -81.75 -55.10 -43.26
CA ASP A 443 -83.16 -55.28 -42.87
C ASP A 443 -84.08 -54.38 -43.72
N ALA A 444 -84.35 -54.82 -44.94
CA ALA A 444 -85.55 -54.45 -45.68
C ALA A 444 -85.87 -55.51 -46.74
N ASN A 445 -86.27 -56.71 -46.31
CA ASN A 445 -87.16 -57.56 -47.11
C ASN A 445 -87.97 -58.47 -46.18
N LYS A 446 -89.21 -58.05 -45.96
CA LYS A 446 -90.34 -58.89 -45.61
C LYS A 446 -91.11 -59.22 -46.88
#